data_AF-A5CYW2-F1
#
_entry.id   AF-A5CYW2-F1
#
_cell.length_a   1.000
_cell.length_b   1.000
_cell.length_c   1.000
_cell.angle_alpha   90.00
_cell.angle_beta   90.00
_cell.angle_gamma   90.00
#
_symmetry.space_group_name_H-M   'P 1'
#
loop_
_entity.id
_entity.type
_entity.pdbx_description
1 polymer ?
#
loop_
_entity_poly.entity_id
_entity_poly.type
_entity_poly.pdbx_seq_one_letter_code
_entity_poly.pdbx_strand_id
1 'polypeptide(L)'
;MTTNTFTPTRTTTNGPCTSTTTSTATGTSGTATGMPTGTVTATRAGMSMTAATAMCMSTIMTMSTAMNTATCVMMVKKQRSSEKAGLMNKLTEKLEVLKEILKSCGSVLVAFSGGADSTLLLKVARDVLGDKVLAVTAASEIYPPGEAAEAGELARAIGAEHIVFTAKGLKSAAFRNNPPDRCYHCKKEIYTELLKLARERGIKCVADGVNADDAADYRPGIRAGIELGVKAPLKEAGLTKQEIHALSRQLGLPTAGKPANPCLASRFPYGTEITRKGLEMVHAAEEFLRGLGIAQLRVRHHGNLARIEVPPDCLGLMVEKSAETVAKFKEIGYNYVTLDLQGYRTGSMNETLNFSSFK
;
A
#
# COMPACT_ATOMS: atom_id res chain seq x y z
N MET A 1 24.00 35.42 18.68
CA MET A 1 23.06 35.74 17.59
C MET A 1 23.68 35.29 16.27
N THR A 2 23.31 34.11 15.80
CA THR A 2 23.65 33.60 14.47
C THR A 2 22.47 32.75 14.02
N THR A 3 21.63 33.37 13.21
CA THR A 3 20.43 32.79 12.61
C THR A 3 20.83 31.83 11.50
N ASN A 4 20.64 30.53 11.72
CA ASN A 4 20.80 29.53 10.66
C ASN A 4 19.46 29.35 9.96
N THR A 5 19.35 29.90 8.75
CA THR A 5 18.18 29.79 7.88
C THR A 5 18.10 28.38 7.30
N PHE A 6 17.08 27.63 7.71
CA PHE A 6 16.77 26.29 7.18
C PHE A 6 15.94 26.44 5.91
N THR A 7 16.56 26.22 4.74
CA THR A 7 15.87 26.14 3.45
C THR A 7 15.26 24.75 3.28
N PRO A 8 13.97 24.60 2.94
CA PRO A 8 13.39 23.28 2.73
C PRO A 8 13.82 22.73 1.37
N THR A 9 14.58 21.63 1.38
CA THR A 9 14.83 20.82 0.19
C THR A 9 13.51 20.21 -0.28
N ARG A 10 13.13 20.60 -1.50
CA ARG A 10 12.00 20.11 -2.27
C ARG A 10 12.17 18.60 -2.51
N THR A 11 11.38 17.78 -1.82
CA THR A 11 11.30 16.34 -2.04
C THR A 11 10.69 16.06 -3.41
N THR A 12 11.53 15.72 -4.38
CA THR A 12 11.08 15.02 -5.59
C THR A 12 10.61 13.64 -5.16
N THR A 13 9.40 13.27 -5.57
CA THR A 13 8.88 11.91 -5.42
C THR A 13 9.78 10.95 -6.19
N ASN A 14 10.70 10.27 -5.51
CA ASN A 14 11.48 9.20 -6.11
C ASN A 14 10.51 8.10 -6.55
N GLY A 15 10.62 7.66 -7.80
CA GLY A 15 9.89 6.49 -8.31
C GLY A 15 10.25 5.24 -7.51
N PRO A 16 9.50 4.12 -7.67
CA PRO A 16 9.74 2.88 -6.93
C PRO A 16 11.09 2.23 -7.26
N CYS A 17 11.72 2.66 -8.36
CA CYS A 17 13.11 2.41 -8.74
C CYS A 17 13.91 3.71 -8.65
N THR A 18 15.04 3.71 -7.94
CA THR A 18 16.02 4.82 -7.99
C THR A 18 17.24 4.38 -8.78
N SER A 19 17.20 4.51 -10.11
CA SER A 19 18.40 4.30 -10.93
C SER A 19 19.29 5.53 -10.83
N THR A 20 20.52 5.36 -10.32
CA THR A 20 21.57 6.37 -10.45
C THR A 20 22.22 6.18 -11.82
N THR A 21 21.66 6.81 -12.85
CA THR A 21 22.31 6.86 -14.16
C THR A 21 23.37 7.94 -14.18
N THR A 22 24.62 7.56 -13.94
CA THR A 22 25.79 8.38 -14.28
C THR A 22 25.95 8.36 -15.81
N SER A 23 25.49 9.40 -16.51
CA SER A 23 25.76 9.56 -17.93
C SER A 23 27.10 10.27 -18.14
N THR A 24 28.14 9.51 -18.49
CA THR A 24 29.31 10.07 -19.18
C THR A 24 28.96 10.24 -20.64
N ALA A 25 28.71 11.48 -21.04
CA ALA A 25 28.55 11.88 -22.44
C ALA A 25 29.92 11.93 -23.12
N THR A 26 30.19 11.01 -24.04
CA THR A 26 31.21 11.18 -25.07
C THR A 26 30.51 11.39 -26.41
N GLY A 27 30.57 12.62 -26.90
CA GLY A 27 30.07 12.99 -28.22
C GLY A 27 31.07 12.62 -29.31
N THR A 28 30.55 12.09 -30.42
CA THR A 28 31.22 12.17 -31.73
C THR A 28 30.16 12.30 -32.82
N SER A 29 30.37 13.33 -33.64
CA SER A 29 29.64 13.74 -34.84
C SER A 29 29.77 12.74 -35.99
N GLY A 30 28.70 12.54 -36.76
CA GLY A 30 28.71 11.84 -38.03
C GLY A 30 27.57 12.30 -38.94
N THR A 31 27.92 12.89 -40.08
CA THR A 31 27.06 13.52 -41.08
C THR A 31 26.50 12.55 -42.13
N ALA A 32 25.24 12.81 -42.50
CA ALA A 32 24.64 12.80 -43.85
C ALA A 32 24.60 11.52 -44.72
N THR A 33 23.38 11.15 -45.16
CA THR A 33 22.87 11.11 -46.55
C THR A 33 21.92 9.93 -46.81
N GLY A 34 20.86 10.17 -47.61
CA GLY A 34 20.15 9.12 -48.37
C GLY A 34 18.64 8.97 -48.13
N MET A 35 17.83 9.73 -48.87
CA MET A 35 16.46 9.31 -49.26
C MET A 35 16.55 8.35 -50.45
N PRO A 36 15.52 7.51 -50.68
CA PRO A 36 14.70 7.76 -51.85
C PRO A 36 13.18 7.63 -51.61
N THR A 37 12.48 8.36 -52.46
CA THR A 37 11.04 8.54 -52.63
C THR A 37 10.33 7.28 -53.15
N GLY A 38 9.23 6.89 -52.51
CA GLY A 38 8.27 5.90 -53.01
C GLY A 38 6.89 6.52 -53.17
N THR A 39 6.47 6.75 -54.41
CA THR A 39 5.13 7.16 -54.83
C THR A 39 4.14 5.99 -54.74
N VAL A 40 3.01 6.19 -54.05
CA VAL A 40 1.83 5.31 -54.14
C VAL A 40 0.62 6.14 -54.57
N THR A 41 0.11 5.81 -55.76
CA THR A 41 -1.13 6.31 -56.36
C THR A 41 -2.35 5.74 -55.62
N ALA A 42 -3.22 6.61 -55.11
CA ALA A 42 -4.52 6.25 -54.55
C ALA A 42 -5.64 6.54 -55.54
N THR A 43 -6.32 5.48 -55.98
CA THR A 43 -7.47 5.52 -56.89
C THR A 43 -8.73 5.94 -56.13
N ARG A 44 -9.51 6.81 -56.79
CA ARG A 44 -10.77 7.40 -56.31
C ARG A 44 -11.93 6.45 -56.65
N ALA A 45 -12.75 6.09 -55.66
CA ALA A 45 -14.09 5.56 -55.86
C ALA A 45 -14.99 6.03 -54.72
N GLY A 46 -16.08 6.72 -55.06
CA GLY A 46 -17.11 7.15 -54.12
C GLY A 46 -18.34 6.25 -54.21
N MET A 47 -19.07 6.15 -53.10
CA MET A 47 -20.53 6.00 -52.99
C MET A 47 -20.86 6.02 -51.49
N SER A 48 -21.49 7.10 -51.01
CA SER A 48 -22.92 7.16 -50.64
C SER A 48 -23.25 6.41 -49.34
N MET A 49 -23.38 7.16 -48.24
CA MET A 49 -24.21 6.77 -47.10
C MET A 49 -25.06 7.96 -46.63
N THR A 50 -26.29 7.61 -46.31
CA THR A 50 -27.52 8.39 -46.14
C THR A 50 -27.53 9.33 -44.93
N ALA A 51 -28.28 10.43 -45.08
CA ALA A 51 -28.55 11.46 -44.09
C ALA A 51 -29.35 10.95 -42.88
N ALA A 52 -28.87 11.22 -41.66
CA ALA A 52 -29.69 11.43 -40.45
C ALA A 52 -28.84 11.67 -39.18
N THR A 53 -28.10 12.79 -39.06
CA THR A 53 -27.79 13.47 -37.77
C THR A 53 -27.01 14.77 -38.02
N ALA A 54 -27.70 15.81 -38.50
CA ALA A 54 -27.11 17.14 -38.63
C ALA A 54 -28.17 18.23 -38.39
N MET A 55 -28.87 18.17 -37.26
CA MET A 55 -29.72 19.27 -36.78
C MET A 55 -29.83 19.24 -35.24
N CYS A 56 -28.76 19.66 -34.55
CA CYS A 56 -28.87 20.34 -33.25
C CYS A 56 -27.52 21.00 -32.89
N MET A 57 -27.04 21.89 -33.77
CA MET A 57 -25.81 22.67 -33.55
C MET A 57 -25.88 24.01 -34.31
N SER A 58 -27.05 24.67 -34.30
CA SER A 58 -27.18 25.96 -35.01
C SER A 58 -28.06 27.00 -34.33
N THR A 59 -28.36 26.85 -33.04
CA THR A 59 -29.11 27.88 -32.27
C THR A 59 -28.42 28.23 -30.96
N ILE A 60 -27.09 28.38 -30.98
CA ILE A 60 -26.35 29.15 -29.96
C ILE A 60 -25.25 29.94 -30.68
N MET A 61 -25.64 30.81 -31.61
CA MET A 61 -24.72 31.77 -32.20
C MET A 61 -25.51 32.99 -32.64
N THR A 62 -25.90 33.82 -31.67
CA THR A 62 -26.05 35.28 -31.79
C THR A 62 -26.73 35.79 -30.52
N MET A 63 -25.93 36.02 -29.48
CA MET A 63 -26.09 37.02 -28.41
C MET A 63 -24.96 36.80 -27.38
N SER A 64 -24.03 37.75 -27.32
CA SER A 64 -23.08 38.01 -26.22
C SER A 64 -21.82 37.14 -26.06
N THR A 65 -20.71 37.77 -26.46
CA THR A 65 -19.43 37.94 -25.74
C THR A 65 -18.54 36.75 -25.41
N ALA A 66 -17.34 36.80 -26.00
CA ALA A 66 -16.06 36.34 -25.48
C ALA A 66 -16.08 35.72 -24.07
N MET A 67 -16.26 34.39 -23.99
CA MET A 67 -15.54 33.65 -22.97
C MET A 67 -14.07 33.66 -23.38
N ASN A 68 -13.38 34.70 -22.92
CA ASN A 68 -11.93 34.80 -22.96
C ASN A 68 -11.37 33.45 -22.46
N THR A 69 -10.32 32.90 -23.08
CA THR A 69 -9.68 31.64 -22.61
C THR A 69 -9.33 31.73 -21.11
N ALA A 70 -9.04 32.93 -20.62
CA ALA A 70 -8.91 33.25 -19.19
C ALA A 70 -10.19 32.98 -18.38
N THR A 71 -11.38 33.35 -18.86
CA THR A 71 -12.68 33.12 -18.20
C THR A 71 -13.01 31.64 -18.11
N CYS A 72 -12.77 30.87 -19.18
CA CYS A 72 -12.96 29.41 -19.18
C CYS A 72 -11.98 28.73 -18.19
N VAL A 73 -10.70 29.13 -18.19
CA VAL A 73 -9.71 28.67 -17.21
C VAL A 73 -10.08 29.06 -15.77
N MET A 74 -10.61 30.26 -15.54
CA MET A 74 -11.09 30.71 -14.23
C MET A 74 -12.30 29.89 -13.77
N MET A 75 -13.25 29.59 -14.66
CA MET A 75 -14.43 28.77 -14.34
C MET A 75 -14.04 27.33 -13.99
N VAL A 76 -13.13 26.70 -14.76
CA VAL A 76 -12.60 25.36 -14.44
C VAL A 76 -11.79 25.36 -13.13
N LYS A 77 -11.00 26.41 -12.87
CA LYS A 77 -10.28 26.56 -11.59
C LYS A 77 -11.25 26.74 -10.41
N LYS A 78 -12.33 27.50 -10.59
CA LYS A 78 -13.36 27.73 -9.57
C LYS A 78 -14.15 26.45 -9.28
N GLN A 79 -14.52 25.69 -10.32
CA GLN A 79 -15.16 24.37 -10.16
C GLN A 79 -14.26 23.36 -9.44
N ARG A 80 -12.98 23.26 -9.83
CA ARG A 80 -12.00 22.41 -9.12
C ARG A 80 -11.78 22.85 -7.67
N SER A 81 -11.85 24.15 -7.39
CA SER A 81 -11.75 24.69 -6.03
C SER A 81 -12.98 24.33 -5.19
N SER A 82 -14.19 24.40 -5.75
CA SER A 82 -15.42 24.01 -5.04
C SER A 82 -15.51 22.50 -4.82
N GLU A 83 -15.09 21.69 -5.79
CA GLU A 83 -15.02 20.22 -5.64
C GLU A 83 -14.01 19.80 -4.57
N LYS A 84 -12.83 20.45 -4.55
CA LYS A 84 -11.80 20.20 -3.53
C LYS A 84 -12.29 20.61 -2.14
N ALA A 85 -13.01 21.71 -2.01
CA ALA A 85 -13.62 22.14 -0.75
C ALA A 85 -14.70 21.14 -0.28
N GLY A 86 -15.57 20.68 -1.18
CA GLY A 86 -16.57 19.65 -0.89
C GLY A 86 -15.96 18.33 -0.43
N LEU A 87 -14.86 17.89 -1.07
CA LEU A 87 -14.14 16.68 -0.67
C LEU A 87 -13.47 16.83 0.71
N MET A 88 -12.90 18.01 1.02
CA MET A 88 -12.32 18.27 2.33
C MET A 88 -13.37 18.32 3.44
N ASN A 89 -14.56 18.86 3.17
CA ASN A 89 -15.68 18.84 4.12
C ASN A 89 -16.08 17.39 4.44
N LYS A 90 -16.27 16.55 3.41
CA LYS A 90 -16.61 15.13 3.58
C LYS A 90 -15.54 14.35 4.36
N LEU A 91 -14.26 14.63 4.12
CA LEU A 91 -13.16 14.00 4.85
C LEU A 91 -13.14 14.42 6.33
N THR A 92 -13.45 15.69 6.61
CA THR A 92 -13.56 16.22 7.97
C THR A 92 -14.73 15.56 8.72
N GLU A 93 -15.89 15.41 8.07
CA GLU A 93 -17.05 14.70 8.64
C GLU A 93 -16.69 13.27 9.04
N LYS A 94 -16.03 12.50 8.17
CA LYS A 94 -15.58 11.14 8.49
C LYS A 94 -14.59 11.11 9.65
N LEU A 95 -13.69 12.08 9.74
CA LEU A 95 -12.77 12.21 10.88
C LEU A 95 -13.52 12.47 12.19
N GLU A 96 -14.55 13.32 12.17
CA GLU A 96 -15.39 13.55 13.35
C GLU A 96 -16.17 12.29 13.74
N VAL A 97 -16.72 11.54 12.78
CA VAL A 97 -17.35 10.23 13.05
C VAL A 97 -16.35 9.27 13.72
N LEU A 98 -15.12 9.19 13.21
CA LEU A 98 -14.06 8.38 13.84
C LEU A 98 -13.80 8.81 15.29
N LYS A 99 -13.73 10.11 15.56
CA LYS A 99 -13.54 10.64 16.91
C LYS A 99 -14.70 10.26 17.82
N GLU A 100 -15.95 10.37 17.38
CA GLU A 100 -17.13 9.98 18.17
C GLU A 100 -17.16 8.49 18.49
N ILE A 101 -16.82 7.62 17.51
CA ILE A 101 -16.68 6.18 17.75
C ILE A 101 -15.64 5.93 18.85
N LEU A 102 -14.49 6.59 18.80
CA LEU A 102 -13.43 6.44 19.79
C LEU A 102 -13.85 7.00 21.17
N LYS A 103 -14.52 8.16 21.24
CA LYS A 103 -15.07 8.70 22.49
C LYS A 103 -16.03 7.71 23.16
N SER A 104 -16.91 7.08 22.38
CA SER A 104 -17.87 6.10 22.89
C SER A 104 -17.22 4.86 23.50
N CYS A 105 -15.99 4.54 23.09
CA CYS A 105 -15.22 3.44 23.68
C CYS A 105 -14.76 3.75 25.11
N GLY A 106 -14.50 5.02 25.44
CA GLY A 106 -13.99 5.50 26.73
C GLY A 106 -12.53 5.13 27.02
N SER A 107 -12.08 3.94 26.64
CA SER A 107 -10.67 3.51 26.60
C SER A 107 -10.49 2.48 25.48
N VAL A 108 -9.32 2.49 24.82
CA VAL A 108 -9.09 1.62 23.66
C VAL A 108 -7.70 1.00 23.65
N LEU A 109 -7.65 -0.29 23.33
CA LEU A 109 -6.45 -1.00 22.94
C LEU A 109 -6.44 -1.06 21.41
N VAL A 110 -5.39 -0.51 20.80
CA VAL A 110 -5.20 -0.54 19.35
C VAL A 110 -4.25 -1.68 18.98
N ALA A 111 -4.72 -2.62 18.17
CA ALA A 111 -3.87 -3.60 17.51
C ALA A 111 -2.94 -2.85 16.53
N PHE A 112 -1.67 -2.70 16.90
CA PHE A 112 -0.80 -1.72 16.29
C PHE A 112 0.35 -2.39 15.52
N SER A 113 0.36 -2.21 14.20
CA SER A 113 1.38 -2.80 13.31
C SER A 113 2.43 -1.79 12.81
N GLY A 114 2.26 -0.50 13.11
CA GLY A 114 3.11 0.56 12.56
C GLY A 114 2.85 0.86 11.07
N GLY A 115 1.82 0.27 10.47
CA GLY A 115 1.32 0.63 9.13
C GLY A 115 0.48 1.91 9.15
N ALA A 116 0.25 2.53 7.99
CA ALA A 116 -0.48 3.79 7.84
C ALA A 116 -1.84 3.79 8.57
N ASP A 117 -2.67 2.77 8.34
CA ASP A 117 -4.01 2.67 8.91
C ASP A 117 -3.97 2.61 10.44
N SER A 118 -3.21 1.67 11.02
CA SER A 118 -3.09 1.53 12.48
C SER A 118 -2.43 2.76 13.15
N THR A 119 -1.56 3.47 12.43
CA THR A 119 -0.92 4.70 12.93
C THR A 119 -1.90 5.85 13.01
N LEU A 120 -2.72 6.05 11.95
CA LEU A 120 -3.77 7.06 11.99
C LEU A 120 -4.76 6.76 13.12
N LEU A 121 -5.19 5.51 13.23
CA LEU A 121 -6.11 5.08 14.29
C LEU A 121 -5.53 5.37 15.68
N LEU A 122 -4.27 5.01 15.93
CA LEU A 122 -3.60 5.26 17.19
C LEU A 122 -3.47 6.76 17.49
N LYS A 123 -3.08 7.56 16.49
CA LYS A 123 -2.96 9.01 16.62
C LYS A 123 -4.29 9.66 16.99
N VAL A 124 -5.36 9.36 16.25
CA VAL A 124 -6.69 9.93 16.53
C VAL A 124 -7.22 9.43 17.87
N ALA A 125 -7.02 8.16 18.22
CA ALA A 125 -7.38 7.64 19.54
C ALA A 125 -6.66 8.40 20.66
N ARG A 126 -5.35 8.62 20.52
CA ARG A 126 -4.55 9.39 21.49
C ARG A 126 -5.06 10.82 21.64
N ASP A 127 -5.36 11.49 20.53
CA ASP A 127 -5.85 12.87 20.54
C ASP A 127 -7.23 13.00 21.20
N VAL A 128 -8.06 11.96 21.11
CA VAL A 128 -9.43 11.96 21.64
C VAL A 128 -9.51 11.50 23.10
N LEU A 129 -8.77 10.46 23.46
CA LEU A 129 -8.91 9.76 24.74
C LEU A 129 -7.76 10.04 25.72
N GLY A 130 -6.71 10.74 25.30
CA GLY A 130 -5.53 10.99 26.11
C GLY A 130 -4.87 9.67 26.52
N ASP A 131 -4.57 9.51 27.82
CA ASP A 131 -3.84 8.37 28.39
C ASP A 131 -4.64 7.06 28.43
N LYS A 132 -5.90 7.07 28.02
CA LYS A 132 -6.76 5.87 27.99
C LYS A 132 -6.58 5.04 26.71
N VAL A 133 -5.37 5.03 26.16
CA VAL A 133 -5.02 4.38 24.90
C VAL A 133 -3.78 3.52 25.09
N LEU A 134 -3.89 2.25 24.71
CA LEU A 134 -2.77 1.31 24.71
C LEU A 134 -2.53 0.79 23.30
N ALA A 135 -1.34 1.01 22.75
CA ALA A 135 -0.90 0.39 21.51
C ALA A 135 -0.28 -0.98 21.81
N VAL A 136 -0.69 -2.03 21.08
CA VAL A 136 -0.12 -3.37 21.28
C VAL A 136 0.31 -3.97 19.96
N THR A 137 1.59 -4.36 19.87
CA THR A 137 2.17 -5.02 18.70
C THR A 137 2.40 -6.50 18.98
N ALA A 138 1.89 -7.34 18.08
CA ALA A 138 2.15 -8.77 18.07
C ALA A 138 3.46 -9.06 17.31
N ALA A 139 4.52 -9.45 18.01
CA ALA A 139 5.79 -9.85 17.41
C ALA A 139 5.83 -11.36 17.16
N SER A 140 6.34 -11.79 16.01
CA SER A 140 6.67 -13.19 15.72
C SER A 140 7.61 -13.27 14.52
N GLU A 141 8.12 -14.46 14.23
CA GLU A 141 9.10 -14.70 13.16
C GLU A 141 8.54 -14.50 11.75
N ILE A 142 7.22 -14.35 11.63
CA ILE A 142 6.51 -14.18 10.34
C ILE A 142 6.58 -12.75 9.82
N TYR A 143 7.06 -11.82 10.64
CA TYR A 143 7.25 -10.41 10.30
C TYR A 143 8.76 -10.13 10.11
N PRO A 144 9.13 -9.19 9.24
CA PRO A 144 10.51 -8.74 9.14
C PRO A 144 11.07 -8.28 10.51
N PRO A 145 12.34 -8.58 10.81
CA PRO A 145 13.04 -8.03 11.97
C PRO A 145 12.92 -6.49 12.02
N GLY A 146 12.83 -5.94 13.23
CA GLY A 146 12.76 -4.49 13.43
C GLY A 146 11.34 -3.89 13.40
N GLU A 147 10.34 -4.53 12.78
CA GLU A 147 8.99 -3.94 12.68
C GLU A 147 8.36 -3.62 14.05
N ALA A 148 8.56 -4.48 15.06
CA ALA A 148 8.04 -4.23 16.40
C ALA A 148 8.75 -3.06 17.10
N ALA A 149 10.05 -2.86 16.82
CA ALA A 149 10.82 -1.74 17.35
C ALA A 149 10.41 -0.42 16.67
N GLU A 150 10.26 -0.41 15.35
CA GLU A 150 9.73 0.74 14.58
C GLU A 150 8.33 1.13 15.07
N ALA A 151 7.45 0.14 15.31
CA ALA A 151 6.14 0.40 15.89
C ALA A 151 6.30 1.06 17.27
N GLY A 152 7.16 0.54 18.15
CA GLY A 152 7.39 1.16 19.46
C GLY A 152 7.90 2.60 19.40
N GLU A 153 8.80 2.91 18.46
CA GLU A 153 9.26 4.29 18.20
C GLU A 153 8.12 5.20 17.77
N LEU A 154 7.26 4.72 16.86
CA LEU A 154 6.14 5.48 16.36
C LEU A 154 5.06 5.72 17.42
N ALA A 155 4.76 4.70 18.25
CA ALA A 155 3.83 4.86 19.38
C ALA A 155 4.36 5.88 20.40
N ARG A 156 5.66 5.84 20.72
CA ARG A 156 6.30 6.85 21.58
C ARG A 156 6.23 8.25 20.96
N ALA A 157 6.48 8.40 19.67
CA ALA A 157 6.39 9.69 18.98
C ALA A 157 4.95 10.25 18.99
N ILE A 158 3.94 9.39 18.95
CA ILE A 158 2.53 9.76 19.11
C ILE A 158 2.18 10.09 20.57
N GLY A 159 2.97 9.59 21.53
CA GLY A 159 2.74 9.76 22.96
C GLY A 159 1.77 8.72 23.56
N ALA A 160 1.68 7.52 22.98
CA ALA A 160 0.86 6.44 23.50
C ALA A 160 1.71 5.38 24.24
N GLU A 161 1.16 4.77 25.29
CA GLU A 161 1.76 3.58 25.91
C GLU A 161 1.82 2.46 24.85
N HIS A 162 2.93 1.73 24.81
CA HIS A 162 3.14 0.65 23.86
C HIS A 162 3.65 -0.61 24.55
N ILE A 163 3.06 -1.75 24.18
CA ILE A 163 3.48 -3.07 24.64
C ILE A 163 3.68 -3.97 23.43
N VAL A 164 4.69 -4.83 23.52
CA VAL A 164 4.92 -5.91 22.56
C VAL A 164 4.66 -7.24 23.26
N PHE A 165 3.93 -8.13 22.61
CA PHE A 165 3.82 -9.53 23.05
C PHE A 165 4.25 -10.47 21.92
N THR A 166 4.70 -11.66 22.27
CA THR A 166 5.10 -12.68 21.29
C THR A 166 3.88 -13.51 20.87
N ALA A 167 3.47 -13.38 19.62
CA ALA A 167 2.44 -14.21 19.01
C ALA A 167 2.97 -15.61 18.69
N LYS A 168 2.07 -16.59 18.51
CA LYS A 168 2.45 -17.99 18.25
C LYS A 168 3.18 -18.18 16.92
N GLY A 169 2.77 -17.45 15.87
CA GLY A 169 3.37 -17.54 14.54
C GLY A 169 3.49 -18.98 14.05
N LEU A 170 4.72 -19.45 13.80
CA LEU A 170 5.02 -20.80 13.32
C LEU A 170 4.69 -21.92 14.32
N LYS A 171 4.49 -21.60 15.61
CA LYS A 171 4.06 -22.58 16.61
C LYS A 171 2.60 -23.02 16.40
N SER A 172 1.79 -22.24 15.68
CA SER A 172 0.43 -22.61 15.30
C SER A 172 0.43 -23.45 14.03
N ALA A 173 0.04 -24.72 14.13
CA ALA A 173 -0.09 -25.60 12.97
C ALA A 173 -1.12 -25.06 11.95
N ALA A 174 -2.20 -24.42 12.45
CA ALA A 174 -3.24 -23.81 11.61
C ALA A 174 -2.72 -22.62 10.78
N PHE A 175 -1.63 -21.98 11.22
CA PHE A 175 -0.92 -20.99 10.41
C PHE A 175 0.19 -21.62 9.56
N ARG A 176 1.02 -22.48 10.17
CA ARG A 176 2.22 -23.08 9.56
C ARG A 176 1.91 -23.88 8.31
N ASN A 177 0.80 -24.61 8.30
CA ASN A 177 0.36 -25.43 7.16
C ASN A 177 -0.17 -24.58 5.99
N ASN A 178 -0.24 -23.25 6.16
CA ASN A 178 -0.57 -22.28 5.13
C ASN A 178 -1.89 -22.55 4.36
N PRO A 179 -3.00 -22.89 5.04
CA PRO A 179 -4.29 -23.00 4.35
C PRO A 179 -4.72 -21.63 3.80
N PRO A 180 -5.66 -21.59 2.83
CA PRO A 180 -6.23 -20.33 2.32
C PRO A 180 -6.69 -19.35 3.40
N ASP A 181 -7.19 -19.86 4.52
CA ASP A 181 -7.66 -19.08 5.66
C ASP A 181 -6.63 -18.92 6.80
N ARG A 182 -5.32 -19.12 6.56
CA ARG A 182 -4.26 -18.94 7.58
C ARG A 182 -4.36 -17.61 8.33
N CYS A 183 -4.79 -16.55 7.64
CA CYS A 183 -4.92 -15.21 8.22
C CYS A 183 -6.08 -15.12 9.22
N TYR A 184 -7.14 -15.93 9.05
CA TYR A 184 -8.21 -16.06 10.05
C TYR A 184 -7.64 -16.64 11.35
N HIS A 185 -6.93 -17.76 11.27
CA HIS A 185 -6.35 -18.41 12.45
C HIS A 185 -5.35 -17.52 13.17
N CYS A 186 -4.43 -16.89 12.43
CA CYS A 186 -3.44 -15.96 12.99
C CYS A 186 -4.12 -14.77 13.69
N LYS A 187 -5.09 -14.11 13.04
CA LYS A 187 -5.80 -12.97 13.66
C LYS A 187 -6.64 -13.40 14.85
N LYS A 188 -7.29 -14.57 14.82
CA LYS A 188 -8.07 -15.09 15.95
C LYS A 188 -7.22 -15.30 17.19
N GLU A 189 -6.02 -15.87 17.02
CA GLU A 189 -5.05 -16.03 18.11
C GLU A 189 -4.58 -14.67 18.66
N ILE A 190 -4.18 -13.76 17.78
CA ILE A 190 -3.74 -12.41 18.18
C ILE A 190 -4.85 -11.67 18.93
N TYR A 191 -6.07 -11.62 18.39
CA TYR A 191 -7.18 -10.92 19.03
C TYR A 191 -7.60 -11.52 20.35
N THR A 192 -7.49 -12.84 20.51
CA THR A 192 -7.78 -13.50 21.79
C THR A 192 -6.83 -13.01 22.88
N GLU A 193 -5.52 -12.90 22.59
CA GLU A 193 -4.53 -12.36 23.53
C GLU A 193 -4.75 -10.86 23.77
N LEU A 194 -5.08 -10.07 22.74
CA LEU A 194 -5.39 -8.65 22.91
C LEU A 194 -6.62 -8.41 23.79
N LEU A 195 -7.68 -9.21 23.61
CA LEU A 195 -8.89 -9.13 24.44
C LEU A 195 -8.62 -9.54 25.89
N LYS A 196 -7.74 -10.53 26.10
CA LYS A 196 -7.28 -10.90 27.44
C LYS A 196 -6.53 -9.74 28.10
N LEU A 197 -5.55 -9.16 27.41
CA LEU A 197 -4.78 -8.02 27.90
C LEU A 197 -5.67 -6.79 28.17
N ALA A 198 -6.64 -6.52 27.30
CA ALA A 198 -7.61 -5.44 27.51
C ALA A 198 -8.40 -5.63 28.81
N ARG A 199 -8.88 -6.85 29.09
CA ARG A 199 -9.58 -7.17 30.34
C ARG A 199 -8.67 -6.98 31.57
N GLU A 200 -7.44 -7.46 31.51
CA GLU A 200 -6.46 -7.33 32.60
C GLU A 200 -6.12 -5.85 32.90
N ARG A 201 -6.11 -4.99 31.87
CA ARG A 201 -5.84 -3.56 31.99
C ARG A 201 -7.10 -2.70 32.20
N GLY A 202 -8.29 -3.30 32.29
CA GLY A 202 -9.56 -2.55 32.42
C GLY A 202 -9.91 -1.69 31.20
N ILE A 203 -9.41 -2.05 30.02
CA ILE A 203 -9.67 -1.35 28.75
C ILE A 203 -10.96 -1.87 28.13
N LYS A 204 -11.84 -0.94 27.74
CA LYS A 204 -13.22 -1.26 27.32
C LYS A 204 -13.35 -1.76 25.89
N CYS A 205 -12.45 -1.34 25.00
CA CYS A 205 -12.53 -1.67 23.57
C CYS A 205 -11.19 -2.14 23.01
N VAL A 206 -11.24 -3.10 22.09
CA VAL A 206 -10.10 -3.48 21.24
C VAL A 206 -10.45 -3.10 19.80
N ALA A 207 -9.54 -2.42 19.11
CA ALA A 207 -9.72 -1.93 17.75
C ALA A 207 -8.57 -2.36 16.83
N ASP A 208 -8.88 -2.68 15.57
CA ASP A 208 -7.91 -2.93 14.50
C ASP A 208 -8.05 -1.89 13.38
N GLY A 209 -6.95 -1.67 12.64
CA GLY A 209 -6.85 -0.70 11.56
C GLY A 209 -7.56 -1.10 10.25
N VAL A 210 -8.65 -1.88 10.31
CA VAL A 210 -9.42 -2.26 9.12
C VAL A 210 -10.12 -1.03 8.56
N ASN A 211 -9.97 -0.80 7.25
CA ASN A 211 -10.50 0.38 6.54
C ASN A 211 -11.67 0.00 5.61
N ALA A 212 -12.26 1.00 4.94
CA ALA A 212 -13.43 0.81 4.09
C ALA A 212 -13.15 0.00 2.81
N ASP A 213 -11.94 0.07 2.26
CA ASP A 213 -11.58 -0.62 1.02
C ASP A 213 -11.38 -2.13 1.22
N ASP A 214 -11.12 -2.55 2.46
CA ASP A 214 -10.87 -3.97 2.79
C ASP A 214 -12.10 -4.87 2.58
N ALA A 215 -13.30 -4.32 2.36
CA ALA A 215 -14.53 -5.09 2.14
C ALA A 215 -14.56 -5.86 0.81
N ALA A 216 -13.77 -5.45 -0.18
CA ALA A 216 -13.75 -6.04 -1.53
C ALA A 216 -12.69 -7.14 -1.71
N ASP A 217 -11.87 -7.41 -0.69
CA ASP A 217 -10.70 -8.30 -0.77
C ASP A 217 -10.93 -9.60 0.03
N TYR A 218 -10.29 -10.71 -0.39
CA TYR A 218 -10.33 -11.96 0.37
C TYR A 218 -9.48 -11.81 1.65
N ARG A 219 -10.14 -11.36 2.72
CA ARG A 219 -9.51 -11.02 4.00
C ARG A 219 -10.10 -11.86 5.13
N PRO A 220 -9.77 -13.17 5.21
CA PRO A 220 -10.32 -14.06 6.23
C PRO A 220 -9.96 -13.63 7.67
N GLY A 221 -8.92 -12.81 7.85
CA GLY A 221 -8.59 -12.18 9.13
C GLY A 221 -9.63 -11.20 9.67
N ILE A 222 -10.42 -10.53 8.81
CA ILE A 222 -11.47 -9.59 9.23
C ILE A 222 -12.62 -10.36 9.91
N ARG A 223 -12.95 -11.54 9.38
CA ARG A 223 -13.96 -12.44 9.96
C ARG A 223 -13.65 -12.76 11.43
N ALA A 224 -12.39 -13.05 11.76
CA ALA A 224 -11.97 -13.31 13.14
C ALA A 224 -12.19 -12.10 14.07
N GLY A 225 -11.98 -10.87 13.56
CA GLY A 225 -12.23 -9.65 14.31
C GLY A 225 -13.72 -9.46 14.62
N ILE A 226 -14.58 -9.67 13.62
CA ILE A 226 -16.04 -9.58 13.78
C ILE A 226 -16.54 -10.61 14.81
N GLU A 227 -16.14 -11.88 14.68
CA GLU A 227 -16.53 -12.95 15.61
C GLU A 227 -16.12 -12.67 17.07
N LEU A 228 -14.98 -12.01 17.27
CA LEU A 228 -14.44 -11.69 18.59
C LEU A 228 -14.84 -10.30 19.11
N GLY A 229 -15.64 -9.54 18.36
CA GLY A 229 -16.08 -8.20 18.76
C GLY A 229 -14.98 -7.13 18.73
N VAL A 230 -13.93 -7.33 17.92
CA VAL A 230 -12.90 -6.30 17.68
C VAL A 230 -13.50 -5.22 16.78
N LYS A 231 -13.42 -3.96 17.22
CA LYS A 231 -13.94 -2.81 16.47
C LYS A 231 -13.07 -2.48 15.27
N ALA A 232 -13.67 -1.89 14.24
CA ALA A 232 -12.98 -1.41 13.05
C ALA A 232 -13.32 0.07 12.80
N PRO A 233 -12.85 1.00 13.66
CA PRO A 233 -13.34 2.39 13.66
C PRO A 233 -13.12 3.12 12.33
N LEU A 234 -12.01 2.84 11.63
CA LEU A 234 -11.74 3.45 10.32
C LEU A 234 -12.76 3.02 9.27
N LYS A 235 -13.09 1.72 9.24
CA LYS A 235 -14.15 1.17 8.38
C LYS A 235 -15.53 1.69 8.78
N GLU A 236 -15.84 1.73 10.08
CA GLU A 236 -17.11 2.25 10.61
C GLU A 236 -17.32 3.72 10.24
N ALA A 237 -16.25 4.53 10.22
CA ALA A 237 -16.25 5.91 9.72
C ALA A 237 -16.21 6.03 8.18
N GLY A 238 -16.17 4.91 7.45
CA GLY A 238 -16.14 4.89 5.99
C GLY A 238 -14.84 5.46 5.38
N LEU A 239 -13.72 5.43 6.11
CA LEU A 239 -12.44 5.94 5.63
C LEU A 239 -11.78 4.94 4.67
N THR A 240 -11.54 5.40 3.45
CA THR A 240 -10.74 4.69 2.44
C THR A 240 -9.25 4.89 2.70
N LYS A 241 -8.41 4.05 2.10
CA LYS A 241 -6.95 4.12 2.18
C LYS A 241 -6.38 5.44 1.68
N GLN A 242 -6.95 5.98 0.59
CA GLN A 242 -6.52 7.28 0.06
C GLN A 242 -6.81 8.42 1.04
N GLU A 243 -7.98 8.38 1.68
CA GLU A 243 -8.39 9.34 2.71
C GLU A 243 -7.52 9.21 3.97
N ILE A 244 -7.21 7.97 4.40
CA ILE A 244 -6.27 7.70 5.51
C ILE A 244 -4.90 8.31 5.23
N HIS A 245 -4.36 8.13 4.02
CA HIS A 245 -3.09 8.72 3.63
C HIS A 245 -3.16 10.26 3.61
N ALA A 246 -4.29 10.84 3.19
CA ALA A 246 -4.49 12.29 3.19
C ALA A 246 -4.54 12.86 4.61
N LEU A 247 -5.33 12.25 5.50
CA LEU A 247 -5.39 12.62 6.93
C LEU A 247 -4.02 12.45 7.60
N SER A 248 -3.32 11.36 7.31
CA SER A 248 -1.99 11.11 7.86
C SER A 248 -0.99 12.20 7.46
N ARG A 249 -1.05 12.70 6.22
CA ARG A 249 -0.23 13.85 5.80
C ARG A 249 -0.61 15.13 6.55
N GLN A 250 -1.90 15.40 6.73
CA GLN A 250 -2.37 16.57 7.47
C GLN A 250 -1.92 16.56 8.93
N LEU A 251 -1.87 15.39 9.55
CA LEU A 251 -1.42 15.18 10.92
C LEU A 251 0.12 15.02 11.04
N GLY A 252 0.87 15.16 9.94
CA GLY A 252 2.33 15.06 9.94
C GLY A 252 2.86 13.66 10.24
N LEU A 253 2.07 12.61 10.01
CA LEU A 253 2.47 11.23 10.30
C LEU A 253 3.46 10.70 9.24
N PRO A 254 4.60 10.12 9.66
CA PRO A 254 5.64 9.65 8.73
C PRO A 254 5.19 8.44 7.90
N THR A 255 4.12 7.75 8.30
CA THR A 255 3.61 6.56 7.63
C THR A 255 2.65 6.86 6.48
N ALA A 256 2.33 8.13 6.20
CA ALA A 256 1.35 8.52 5.18
C ALA A 256 1.69 8.06 3.74
N GLY A 257 2.97 7.74 3.49
CA GLY A 257 3.46 7.17 2.24
C GLY A 257 4.00 5.74 2.38
N LYS A 258 3.93 5.12 3.57
CA LYS A 258 4.47 3.78 3.81
C LYS A 258 3.63 2.76 3.02
N PRO A 259 4.23 1.98 2.09
CA PRO A 259 3.49 0.97 1.36
C PRO A 259 3.01 -0.14 2.29
N ALA A 260 1.97 -0.87 1.87
CA ALA A 260 1.52 -2.03 2.63
C ALA A 260 2.61 -3.11 2.66
N ASN A 261 3.00 -3.50 3.87
CA ASN A 261 3.94 -4.60 4.09
C ASN A 261 3.21 -5.78 4.76
N PRO A 262 2.65 -6.73 3.99
CA PRO A 262 2.06 -7.92 4.57
C PRO A 262 3.16 -8.83 5.15
N CYS A 263 2.77 -9.71 6.07
CA CYS A 263 3.68 -10.72 6.64
C CYS A 263 4.43 -11.53 5.56
N LEU A 264 5.61 -12.02 5.91
CA LEU A 264 6.47 -12.81 5.01
C LEU A 264 5.79 -14.08 4.50
N ALA A 265 4.83 -14.63 5.26
CA ALA A 265 4.03 -15.78 4.85
C ALA A 265 3.24 -15.54 3.55
N SER A 266 2.95 -14.29 3.18
CA SER A 266 2.28 -14.00 1.90
C SER A 266 3.14 -14.32 0.67
N ARG A 267 4.41 -14.66 0.84
CA ARG A 267 5.33 -15.06 -0.23
C ARG A 267 5.27 -16.55 -0.53
N PHE A 268 4.53 -17.32 0.27
CA PHE A 268 4.40 -18.76 0.11
C PHE A 268 3.06 -19.09 -0.58
N PRO A 269 3.06 -19.92 -1.64
CA PRO A 269 1.84 -20.47 -2.21
C PRO A 269 1.02 -21.21 -1.14
N TYR A 270 -0.30 -21.08 -1.18
CA TYR A 270 -1.19 -21.80 -0.26
C TYR A 270 -0.92 -23.31 -0.27
N GLY A 271 -1.04 -23.95 0.88
CA GLY A 271 -0.73 -25.36 1.10
C GLY A 271 0.76 -25.69 1.23
N THR A 272 1.66 -24.75 0.92
CA THR A 272 3.09 -24.92 1.19
C THR A 272 3.39 -24.64 2.64
N GLU A 273 3.97 -25.59 3.37
CA GLU A 273 4.37 -25.39 4.77
C GLU A 273 5.35 -24.21 4.90
N ILE A 274 5.04 -23.30 5.82
CA ILE A 274 5.88 -22.13 6.11
C ILE A 274 6.91 -22.54 7.16
N THR A 275 8.19 -22.49 6.79
CA THR A 275 9.30 -22.83 7.69
C THR A 275 10.08 -21.58 8.10
N ARG A 276 10.76 -21.65 9.25
CA ARG A 276 11.67 -20.58 9.71
C ARG A 276 12.72 -20.26 8.65
N LYS A 277 13.39 -21.30 8.13
CA LYS A 277 14.38 -21.18 7.06
C LYS A 277 13.80 -20.50 5.81
N GLY A 278 12.59 -20.88 5.40
CA GLY A 278 11.92 -20.25 4.27
C GLY A 278 11.67 -18.75 4.49
N LEU A 279 11.21 -18.37 5.68
CA LEU A 279 10.98 -16.96 6.03
C LEU A 279 12.29 -16.15 6.04
N GLU A 280 13.36 -16.73 6.59
CA GLU A 280 14.71 -16.13 6.60
C GLU A 280 15.23 -15.94 5.17
N MET A 281 15.07 -16.95 4.30
CA MET A 281 15.44 -16.86 2.88
C MET A 281 14.69 -15.74 2.16
N VAL A 282 13.36 -15.67 2.35
CA VAL A 282 12.53 -14.62 1.75
C VAL A 282 12.95 -13.25 2.25
N HIS A 283 13.13 -13.09 3.57
CA HIS A 283 13.53 -11.81 4.16
C HIS A 283 14.88 -11.35 3.62
N ALA A 284 15.90 -12.21 3.66
CA ALA A 284 17.24 -11.89 3.16
C ALA A 284 17.24 -11.52 1.67
N ALA A 285 16.44 -12.22 0.86
CA ALA A 285 16.30 -11.94 -0.56
C ALA A 285 15.61 -10.58 -0.81
N GLU A 286 14.53 -10.28 -0.07
CA GLU A 286 13.85 -8.99 -0.18
C GLU A 286 14.72 -7.82 0.32
N GLU A 287 15.49 -8.02 1.38
CA GLU A 287 16.43 -7.00 1.91
C GLU A 287 17.54 -6.69 0.91
N PHE A 288 18.14 -7.71 0.29
CA PHE A 288 19.14 -7.51 -0.75
C PHE A 288 18.60 -6.66 -1.91
N LEU A 289 17.42 -7.00 -2.43
CA LEU A 289 16.81 -6.25 -3.53
C LEU A 289 16.39 -4.83 -3.12
N ARG A 290 15.96 -4.62 -1.87
CA ARG A 290 15.74 -3.27 -1.33
C ARG A 290 17.04 -2.47 -1.29
N GLY A 291 18.16 -3.10 -0.97
CA GLY A 291 19.51 -2.52 -1.05
C GLY A 291 19.91 -2.06 -2.45
N LEU A 292 19.32 -2.64 -3.50
CA LEU A 292 19.48 -2.20 -4.89
C LEU A 292 18.59 -0.99 -5.27
N GLY A 293 17.85 -0.43 -4.32
CA GLY A 293 16.98 0.74 -4.54
C GLY A 293 15.57 0.40 -5.02
N ILE A 294 15.14 -0.86 -4.90
CA ILE A 294 13.79 -1.32 -5.26
C ILE A 294 12.91 -1.30 -4.01
N ALA A 295 12.07 -0.27 -3.85
CA ALA A 295 11.29 -0.11 -2.62
C ALA A 295 10.10 -1.07 -2.53
N GLN A 296 9.43 -1.32 -3.66
CA GLN A 296 8.27 -2.20 -3.74
C GLN A 296 8.66 -3.48 -4.47
N LEU A 297 8.62 -4.62 -3.79
CA LEU A 297 8.95 -5.92 -4.38
C LEU A 297 8.36 -7.07 -3.58
N ARG A 298 8.34 -8.26 -4.18
CA ARG A 298 8.11 -9.53 -3.48
C ARG A 298 9.06 -10.59 -3.99
N VAL A 299 9.58 -11.43 -3.10
CA VAL A 299 10.27 -12.67 -3.47
C VAL A 299 9.37 -13.84 -3.09
N ARG A 300 8.70 -14.43 -4.08
CA ARG A 300 7.81 -15.58 -3.89
C ARG A 300 8.64 -16.86 -3.75
N HIS A 301 8.34 -17.61 -2.70
CA HIS A 301 9.07 -18.82 -2.32
C HIS A 301 8.37 -20.07 -2.85
N HIS A 302 9.00 -20.74 -3.80
CA HIS A 302 8.54 -21.99 -4.41
C HIS A 302 9.54 -23.11 -4.12
N GLY A 303 9.74 -23.44 -2.83
CA GLY A 303 10.75 -24.41 -2.39
C GLY A 303 12.16 -23.92 -2.68
N ASN A 304 12.84 -24.51 -3.67
CA ASN A 304 14.18 -24.10 -4.08
C ASN A 304 14.19 -23.02 -5.18
N LEU A 305 13.02 -22.54 -5.63
CA LEU A 305 12.88 -21.49 -6.61
C LEU A 305 12.42 -20.18 -5.96
N ALA A 306 13.09 -19.09 -6.28
CA ALA A 306 12.67 -17.72 -5.98
C ALA A 306 12.06 -17.09 -7.23
N ARG A 307 10.81 -16.62 -7.15
CA ARG A 307 10.20 -15.79 -8.20
C ARG A 307 10.10 -14.35 -7.74
N ILE A 308 10.81 -13.47 -8.41
CA ILE A 308 10.92 -12.05 -8.09
C ILE A 308 9.79 -11.28 -8.77
N GLU A 309 9.02 -10.51 -8.01
CA GLU A 309 8.01 -9.59 -8.51
C GLU A 309 8.45 -8.16 -8.17
N VAL A 310 8.71 -7.34 -9.19
CA VAL A 310 9.04 -5.91 -9.05
C VAL A 310 8.13 -5.07 -9.94
N PRO A 311 7.93 -3.78 -9.65
CA PRO A 311 7.24 -2.85 -10.52
C PRO A 311 7.79 -2.90 -11.96
N PRO A 312 6.94 -2.70 -12.99
CA PRO A 312 7.38 -2.81 -14.39
C PRO A 312 8.58 -1.94 -14.77
N ASP A 313 8.70 -0.76 -14.16
CA ASP A 313 9.83 0.17 -14.34
C ASP A 313 11.15 -0.33 -13.70
N CYS A 314 11.08 -1.29 -12.78
CA CYS A 314 12.24 -1.96 -12.17
C CYS A 314 12.71 -3.19 -12.97
N LEU A 315 11.96 -3.67 -13.97
CA LEU A 315 12.32 -4.90 -14.70
C LEU A 315 13.68 -4.77 -15.41
N GLY A 316 13.97 -3.60 -16.00
CA GLY A 316 15.27 -3.34 -16.64
C GLY A 316 16.44 -3.45 -15.67
N LEU A 317 16.29 -2.90 -14.46
CA LEU A 317 17.31 -2.99 -13.40
C LEU A 317 17.55 -4.46 -12.99
N MET A 318 16.50 -5.28 -12.93
CA MET A 318 16.66 -6.70 -12.60
C MET A 318 17.46 -7.49 -13.65
N VAL A 319 17.32 -7.13 -14.93
CA VAL A 319 18.11 -7.71 -16.01
C VAL A 319 19.57 -7.26 -15.89
N GLU A 320 19.81 -5.97 -15.65
CA GLU A 320 21.14 -5.39 -15.45
C GLU A 320 21.87 -6.05 -14.26
N LYS A 321 21.18 -6.22 -13.13
CA LYS A 321 21.71 -6.80 -11.88
C LYS A 321 21.54 -8.32 -11.78
N SER A 322 21.26 -9.00 -12.89
CA SER A 322 20.92 -10.42 -12.90
C SER A 322 22.02 -11.32 -12.32
N ALA A 323 23.29 -11.13 -12.73
CA ALA A 323 24.41 -11.93 -12.26
C ALA A 323 24.62 -11.78 -10.74
N GLU A 324 24.60 -10.55 -10.24
CA GLU A 324 24.72 -10.23 -8.81
C GLU A 324 23.56 -10.82 -8.00
N THR A 325 22.33 -10.67 -8.51
CA THR A 325 21.12 -11.21 -7.88
C THR A 325 21.17 -12.74 -7.81
N VAL A 326 21.55 -13.41 -8.90
CA VAL A 326 21.64 -14.87 -8.94
C VAL A 326 22.71 -15.38 -7.97
N ALA A 327 23.89 -14.76 -7.95
CA ALA A 327 24.95 -15.12 -7.00
C ALA A 327 24.43 -15.00 -5.56
N LYS A 328 23.81 -13.87 -5.22
CA LYS A 328 23.32 -13.65 -3.87
C LYS A 328 22.20 -14.61 -3.45
N PHE A 329 21.25 -14.88 -4.34
CA PHE A 329 20.15 -15.78 -4.05
C PHE A 329 20.61 -17.23 -3.91
N LYS A 330 21.66 -17.63 -4.62
CA LYS A 330 22.31 -18.94 -4.44
C LYS A 330 22.99 -19.06 -3.08
N GLU A 331 23.68 -18.02 -2.61
CA GLU A 331 24.21 -17.97 -1.24
C GLU A 331 23.11 -18.10 -0.18
N ILE A 332 21.96 -17.43 -0.40
CA ILE A 332 20.80 -17.49 0.49
C ILE A 332 20.18 -18.90 0.52
N GLY A 333 20.33 -19.67 -0.56
CA GLY A 333 19.93 -21.08 -0.63
C GLY A 333 18.89 -21.41 -1.70
N TYR A 334 18.66 -20.52 -2.66
CA TYR A 334 17.83 -20.81 -3.83
C TYR A 334 18.66 -21.47 -4.95
N ASN A 335 18.11 -22.48 -5.60
CA ASN A 335 18.74 -23.11 -6.78
C ASN A 335 18.41 -22.35 -8.06
N TYR A 336 17.18 -21.85 -8.14
CA TYR A 336 16.63 -21.18 -9.31
C TYR A 336 16.11 -19.81 -8.92
N VAL A 337 16.40 -18.81 -9.75
CA VAL A 337 15.96 -17.42 -9.58
C VAL A 337 15.27 -17.00 -10.86
N THR A 338 14.03 -16.56 -10.74
CA THR A 338 13.20 -16.16 -11.88
C THR A 338 12.62 -14.77 -11.65
N LEU A 339 12.27 -14.11 -12.75
CA LEU A 339 11.59 -12.82 -12.75
C LEU A 339 10.17 -13.01 -13.28
N ASP A 340 9.18 -12.52 -12.55
CA ASP A 340 7.81 -12.50 -13.05
C ASP A 340 7.63 -11.37 -14.07
N LEU A 341 7.34 -11.75 -15.30
CA LEU A 341 7.16 -10.81 -16.42
C LEU A 341 5.90 -9.94 -16.27
N GLN A 342 4.93 -10.35 -15.44
CA GLN A 342 3.77 -9.53 -15.11
C GLN A 342 4.10 -8.48 -14.03
N GLY A 343 5.27 -8.58 -13.39
CA GLY A 343 5.72 -7.67 -12.35
C GLY A 343 4.94 -7.78 -11.03
N TYR A 344 5.12 -6.78 -10.18
CA TYR A 344 4.44 -6.68 -8.88
C TYR A 344 2.95 -6.39 -9.04
N ARG A 345 2.11 -7.22 -8.40
CA ARG A 345 0.66 -7.01 -8.31
C ARG A 345 0.11 -7.36 -6.94
N THR A 346 -0.87 -6.58 -6.47
CA THR A 346 -1.63 -6.91 -5.26
C THR A 346 -2.47 -8.17 -5.53
N GLY A 347 -2.44 -9.12 -4.60
CA GLY A 347 -3.27 -10.33 -4.70
C GLY A 347 -2.77 -11.42 -5.66
N SER A 348 -1.53 -11.36 -6.20
CA SER A 348 -1.04 -12.37 -7.16
C SER A 348 -1.07 -13.82 -6.67
N MET A 349 -1.01 -14.06 -5.35
CA MET A 349 -1.13 -15.39 -4.76
C MET A 349 -2.57 -15.91 -4.65
N ASN A 350 -3.58 -15.06 -4.85
CA ASN A 350 -4.99 -15.43 -4.77
C ASN A 350 -5.53 -15.99 -6.10
N GLU A 351 -4.78 -15.85 -7.21
CA GLU A 351 -5.18 -16.34 -8.54
C GLU A 351 -5.40 -17.86 -8.56
N THR A 352 -4.72 -18.60 -7.67
CA THR A 352 -4.88 -20.07 -7.54
C THR A 352 -6.05 -20.48 -6.64
N LEU A 353 -6.77 -19.53 -6.03
CA LEU A 353 -7.95 -19.84 -5.23
C LEU A 353 -9.15 -20.05 -6.16
N ASN A 354 -9.58 -21.30 -6.30
CA ASN A 354 -10.85 -21.61 -6.96
C ASN A 354 -12.01 -21.24 -6.01
N PHE A 355 -12.60 -20.07 -6.21
CA PHE A 355 -13.79 -19.63 -5.44
C PHE A 355 -15.03 -20.50 -5.68
N SER A 356 -15.01 -21.37 -6.69
CA SER A 356 -16.06 -22.35 -7.01
C SER A 356 -16.15 -23.48 -5.96
N SER A 357 -15.12 -23.70 -5.16
CA SER A 357 -14.97 -24.85 -4.26
C SER A 357 -15.40 -24.60 -2.81
N PHE A 358 -15.80 -23.36 -2.49
CA PHE A 358 -16.12 -22.92 -1.12
C PHE A 358 -17.62 -22.59 -0.91
N LYS A 359 -18.51 -23.07 -1.80
CA LYS A 359 -19.96 -22.95 -1.64
C LYS A 359 -20.55 -24.11 -0.85
#